data_AF-G2SWI0-F1
#
_entry.id   AF-G2SWI0-F1
#
_cell.length_a   1.000
_cell.length_b   1.000
_cell.length_c   1.000
_cell.angle_alpha   90.00
_cell.angle_beta   90.00
_cell.angle_gamma   90.00
#
_symmetry.space_group_name_H-M   'P 1'
#
loop_
_entity.id
_entity.type
_entity.pdbx_description
1 polymer ?
#
loop_
_entity_poly.entity_id
_entity_poly.type
_entity_poly.pdbx_seq_one_letter_code
_entity_poly.pdbx_strand_id
1 'polypeptide(L)'
;MCGISGFCDFSKNFKKEPVLWERILTDMHHALAHRGSDSFGTYLDTHVGLSHARLSIRDIAGGSQPIIRQDGERTCAIVYNGEIYNTDELLPPLLAAGYTFSTTSDTEVILCAYLHYGRDFVSRLNGIFAFAIWDGGTGELLLYRDRAGTKPLFYSTPGGTLVFGSEPKALFCHPDITPTIDENSLLELLSIGPARTPGNGIFSGMHEVLPGHYQIFSREGTKQVCYWDLTAAPHTDSYEKTVEMVSYLVRDAVKRQMVSDVPVCTFLSGGIDSSIVTAIAAGCMQKDGQTLNTFSFDFAENDKYFQSNAFQPERDLPYVNIMLAHCQTHHTYLECSQSTLYEALFSAVDARDLPGMTDVDASLLYFCSLVARHNKVTLTGECADEIFGGYPWFYRPELLNRDGFPWSADVSARAAFLSGDVTDRLDLAGYSRARYEETISASPKLPGESPEEARRRAVGYLNIKWFMQTLLDRMDRTSMYSGLEARVPFADHRIMEYVFNVPWSMKYQNGVEKTLLRDACADLLPAELLHRKKKPVPEDLPPGLREASRGSPAPDHKRSERAGLPADRSKKSQGIPRRSQGAWQTVVRSAHGGTPAYGIFYPAQ
;
A
#
# COMPACT_ATOMS: atom_id res chain seq x y z
N MET A 1 1.99 7.43 11.10
CA MET A 1 2.56 6.71 9.95
C MET A 1 3.95 7.21 9.59
N CYS A 2 4.88 6.34 9.26
CA CYS A 2 6.30 6.69 9.25
C CYS A 2 7.02 6.11 8.02
N GLY A 3 8.27 6.50 7.82
CA GLY A 3 9.23 5.77 7.02
C GLY A 3 10.19 5.02 7.95
N ILE A 4 10.41 3.74 7.69
CA ILE A 4 11.46 2.95 8.37
C ILE A 4 12.49 2.49 7.36
N SER A 5 13.74 2.43 7.77
CA SER A 5 14.84 1.91 6.96
C SER A 5 16.03 1.49 7.81
N GLY A 6 16.95 0.74 7.23
CA GLY A 6 18.18 0.36 7.91
C GLY A 6 18.94 -0.74 7.20
N PHE A 7 19.98 -1.24 7.87
CA PHE A 7 20.83 -2.30 7.37
C PHE A 7 21.40 -3.16 8.51
N CYS A 8 21.77 -4.40 8.20
CA CYS A 8 22.42 -5.32 9.14
C CYS A 8 23.45 -6.21 8.44
N ASP A 9 24.61 -6.37 9.06
CA ASP A 9 25.67 -7.25 8.59
C ASP A 9 26.52 -7.75 9.76
N PHE A 10 26.58 -9.06 9.95
CA PHE A 10 27.28 -9.71 11.05
C PHE A 10 28.79 -9.91 10.82
N SER A 11 29.25 -9.65 9.59
CA SER A 11 30.67 -9.67 9.19
C SER A 11 31.32 -8.29 9.27
N LYS A 12 30.53 -7.21 9.20
CA LYS A 12 30.99 -5.83 9.29
C LYS A 12 30.92 -5.31 10.72
N ASN A 13 31.78 -4.33 11.02
CA ASN A 13 31.69 -3.52 12.24
C ASN A 13 31.48 -2.05 11.82
N PHE A 14 30.22 -1.60 11.83
CA PHE A 14 29.85 -0.26 11.39
C PHE A 14 30.42 0.84 12.30
N LYS A 15 30.73 0.54 13.56
CA LYS A 15 31.38 1.48 14.48
C LYS A 15 32.84 1.80 14.13
N LYS A 16 33.45 1.11 13.16
CA LYS A 16 34.79 1.49 12.65
C LYS A 16 34.75 2.74 11.76
N GLU A 17 33.63 3.00 11.09
CA GLU A 17 33.44 4.16 10.20
C GLU A 17 32.10 4.85 10.49
N PRO A 18 31.84 5.30 11.74
CA PRO A 18 30.51 5.72 12.18
C PRO A 18 29.98 6.89 11.35
N VAL A 19 30.83 7.84 10.96
CA VAL A 19 30.45 9.00 10.14
C VAL A 19 29.89 8.59 8.77
N LEU A 20 30.43 7.54 8.16
CA LEU A 20 29.95 7.03 6.87
C LEU A 20 28.56 6.42 7.04
N TRP A 21 28.40 5.53 8.02
CA TRP A 21 27.17 4.76 8.22
C TRP A 21 26.03 5.62 8.77
N GLU A 22 26.31 6.59 9.65
CA GLU A 22 25.34 7.60 10.09
C GLU A 22 24.86 8.48 8.93
N ARG A 23 25.76 8.87 8.01
CA ARG A 23 25.38 9.59 6.80
C ARG A 23 24.45 8.77 5.93
N ILE A 24 24.74 7.47 5.72
CA ILE A 24 23.85 6.58 4.95
C ILE A 24 22.48 6.50 5.61
N LEU A 25 22.39 6.31 6.93
CA LEU A 25 21.11 6.29 7.65
C LEU A 25 20.34 7.62 7.52
N THR A 26 21.06 8.75 7.48
CA THR A 26 20.48 10.08 7.26
C THR A 26 19.97 10.23 5.81
N ASP A 27 20.71 9.75 4.82
CA ASP A 27 20.29 9.77 3.42
C ASP A 27 19.05 8.88 3.21
N MET A 28 18.99 7.70 3.85
CA MET A 28 17.79 6.85 3.86
C MET A 28 16.58 7.54 4.50
N HIS A 29 16.78 8.31 5.59
CA HIS A 29 15.73 9.13 6.18
C HIS A 29 15.23 10.20 5.21
N HIS A 30 16.13 10.95 4.58
CA HIS A 30 15.74 12.00 3.63
C HIS A 30 14.94 11.44 2.46
N ALA A 31 15.29 10.24 1.97
CA ALA A 31 14.54 9.55 0.93
C ALA A 31 13.11 9.16 1.35
N LEU A 32 12.82 9.09 2.66
CA LEU A 32 11.52 8.74 3.24
C LEU A 32 10.82 9.90 3.95
N ALA A 33 11.39 11.12 3.92
CA ALA A 33 10.91 12.26 4.70
C ALA A 33 9.48 12.69 4.32
N HIS A 34 9.03 12.43 3.09
CA HIS A 34 7.63 12.68 2.67
C HIS A 34 6.63 11.87 3.50
N ARG A 35 7.00 10.67 3.96
CA ARG A 35 6.15 9.83 4.81
C ARG A 35 6.01 10.37 6.23
N GLY A 36 6.96 11.20 6.69
CA GLY A 36 7.01 11.63 8.07
C GLY A 36 8.12 12.65 8.29
N SER A 37 7.76 13.93 8.27
CA SER A 37 8.70 15.06 8.40
C SER A 37 8.70 15.69 9.80
N ASP A 38 7.92 15.16 10.76
CA ASP A 38 7.81 15.75 12.10
C ASP A 38 9.05 15.46 12.97
N SER A 39 9.72 14.33 12.77
CA SER A 39 10.94 13.96 13.51
C SER A 39 11.80 12.95 12.75
N PHE A 40 13.08 12.90 13.14
CA PHE A 40 14.12 12.01 12.61
C PHE A 40 14.83 11.34 13.78
N GLY A 41 15.18 10.06 13.61
CA GLY A 41 16.08 9.38 14.54
C GLY A 41 16.84 8.25 13.89
N THR A 42 18.03 7.99 14.41
CA THR A 42 18.90 6.89 13.99
C THR A 42 19.41 6.11 15.19
N TYR A 43 19.76 4.85 14.95
CA TYR A 43 20.47 4.00 15.89
C TYR A 43 21.54 3.25 15.12
N LEU A 44 22.80 3.35 15.56
CA LEU A 44 23.93 2.65 14.96
C LEU A 44 24.63 1.79 16.02
N ASP A 45 24.74 0.50 15.74
CA ASP A 45 25.55 -0.43 16.52
C ASP A 45 26.57 -1.17 15.64
N THR A 46 27.33 -2.10 16.22
CA THR A 46 28.38 -2.88 15.57
C THR A 46 27.89 -3.55 14.29
N HIS A 47 26.70 -4.17 14.33
CA HIS A 47 26.18 -5.01 13.24
C HIS A 47 24.86 -4.49 12.64
N VAL A 48 24.34 -3.34 13.10
CA VAL A 48 23.03 -2.84 12.67
C VAL A 48 23.01 -1.32 12.60
N GLY A 49 22.28 -0.79 11.63
CA GLY A 49 21.88 0.61 11.56
C GLY A 49 20.37 0.70 11.33
N LEU A 50 19.67 1.55 12.07
CA LEU A 50 18.24 1.82 11.93
C LEU A 50 18.00 3.31 11.74
N SER A 51 17.02 3.67 10.91
CA SER A 51 16.63 5.03 10.59
C SER A 51 15.11 5.16 10.50
N HIS A 52 14.59 6.28 11.02
CA HIS A 52 13.16 6.55 11.13
C HIS A 52 12.80 7.95 10.65
N ALA A 53 11.71 8.08 9.90
CA ALA A 53 11.06 9.32 9.50
C ALA A 53 9.65 9.35 10.08
N ARG A 54 9.35 10.27 11.01
CA ARG A 54 8.14 10.22 11.84
C ARG A 54 7.05 11.16 11.37
N LEU A 55 5.82 10.67 11.23
CA LEU A 55 4.59 11.47 11.36
C LEU A 55 4.00 11.22 12.74
N SER A 56 3.89 12.27 13.54
CA SER A 56 3.45 12.22 14.93
C SER A 56 1.92 12.20 14.99
N ILE A 57 1.35 11.03 15.29
CA ILE A 57 -0.10 10.79 15.42
C ILE A 57 -0.48 10.34 16.84
N ARG A 58 0.31 9.45 17.43
CA ARG A 58 0.21 9.01 18.83
C ARG A 58 1.46 9.39 19.61
N ASP A 59 1.27 9.81 20.85
CA ASP A 59 2.30 10.28 21.78
C ASP A 59 3.25 11.29 21.12
N ILE A 60 2.71 12.47 20.76
CA ILE A 60 3.43 13.48 19.97
C ILE A 60 4.80 13.82 20.60
N ALA A 61 4.89 13.87 21.92
CA ALA A 61 6.11 14.25 22.64
C ALA A 61 7.06 13.08 22.96
N GLY A 62 6.55 11.89 23.31
CA GLY A 62 7.35 10.76 23.78
C GLY A 62 7.64 9.69 22.75
N GLY A 63 6.89 9.62 21.64
CA GLY A 63 6.97 8.54 20.66
C GLY A 63 8.10 8.63 19.63
N SER A 64 9.22 9.27 19.96
CA SER A 64 10.41 9.33 19.09
C SER A 64 10.99 7.93 18.86
N GLN A 65 11.48 7.67 17.64
CA GLN A 65 12.03 6.39 17.24
C GLN A 65 13.40 6.59 16.58
N PRO A 66 14.32 5.60 16.63
CA PRO A 66 14.16 4.24 17.19
C PRO A 66 13.94 4.21 18.71
N ILE A 67 13.05 3.34 19.20
CA ILE A 67 12.94 3.07 20.64
C ILE A 67 13.96 2.00 21.01
N ILE A 68 14.77 2.26 22.03
CA ILE A 68 15.83 1.37 22.51
C ILE A 68 15.49 0.96 23.94
N ARG A 69 15.53 -0.34 24.23
CA ARG A 69 15.30 -0.89 25.56
C ARG A 69 16.44 -1.80 26.00
N GLN A 70 16.83 -1.65 27.26
CA GLN A 70 17.76 -2.54 27.93
C GLN A 70 16.96 -3.55 28.77
N ASP A 71 17.27 -4.83 28.62
CA ASP A 71 16.71 -5.95 29.39
C ASP A 71 17.88 -6.77 29.96
N GLY A 72 18.39 -6.36 31.12
CA GLY A 72 19.67 -6.85 31.63
C GLY A 72 20.83 -6.40 30.74
N GLU A 73 21.60 -7.35 30.20
CA GLU A 73 22.69 -7.09 29.23
C GLU A 73 22.20 -7.05 27.78
N ARG A 74 20.93 -7.38 27.52
CA ARG A 74 20.33 -7.43 26.18
C ARG A 74 19.84 -6.04 25.79
N THR A 75 20.40 -5.51 24.71
CA THR A 75 19.88 -4.30 24.05
C THR A 75 18.98 -4.69 22.89
N CYS A 76 17.73 -4.23 22.90
CA CYS A 76 16.82 -4.33 21.77
C CYS A 76 16.43 -2.94 21.26
N ALA A 77 16.31 -2.79 19.94
CA ALA A 77 15.91 -1.54 19.30
C ALA A 77 14.82 -1.79 18.25
N ILE A 78 13.89 -0.86 18.11
CA ILE A 78 12.78 -0.95 17.14
C ILE A 78 12.63 0.32 16.31
N VAL A 79 12.37 0.14 15.02
CA VAL A 79 11.77 1.16 14.14
C VAL A 79 10.45 0.64 13.58
N TYR A 80 9.43 1.50 13.60
CA TYR A 80 8.05 1.11 13.34
C TYR A 80 7.29 2.15 12.50
N ASN A 81 6.55 1.63 11.53
CA ASN A 81 5.61 2.34 10.70
C ASN A 81 4.24 1.62 10.77
N GLY A 82 3.27 2.19 11.49
CA GLY A 82 1.94 1.61 11.61
C GLY A 82 1.09 2.24 12.72
N GLU A 83 -0.01 1.56 13.05
CA GLU A 83 -0.81 1.78 14.26
C GLU A 83 -1.31 0.42 14.82
N ILE A 84 -1.19 0.21 16.14
CA ILE A 84 -1.77 -0.96 16.84
C ILE A 84 -3.07 -0.58 17.56
N TYR A 85 -4.15 -1.20 17.12
CA TYR A 85 -5.54 -0.93 17.50
C TYR A 85 -6.02 -1.69 18.75
N ASN A 86 -5.19 -2.56 19.34
CA ASN A 86 -5.51 -3.33 20.55
C ASN A 86 -4.47 -3.19 21.67
N THR A 87 -3.87 -2.01 21.81
CA THR A 87 -2.91 -1.73 22.89
C THR A 87 -3.53 -1.89 24.28
N ASP A 88 -4.82 -1.58 24.43
CA ASP A 88 -5.62 -1.80 25.65
C ASP A 88 -5.72 -3.27 26.05
N GLU A 89 -5.68 -4.19 25.09
CA GLU A 89 -5.66 -5.65 25.33
C GLU A 89 -4.24 -6.16 25.65
N LEU A 90 -3.21 -5.52 25.07
CA LEU A 90 -1.82 -5.95 25.22
C LEU A 90 -1.17 -5.43 26.51
N LEU A 91 -1.57 -4.25 26.99
CA LEU A 91 -0.97 -3.62 28.16
C LEU A 91 -1.18 -4.40 29.48
N PRO A 92 -2.39 -4.84 29.86
CA PRO A 92 -2.61 -5.51 31.15
C PRO A 92 -1.69 -6.71 31.43
N PRO A 93 -1.51 -7.69 30.51
CA PRO A 93 -0.61 -8.80 30.77
C PRO A 93 0.87 -8.37 30.85
N LEU A 94 1.29 -7.36 30.08
CA LEU A 94 2.67 -6.84 30.15
C LEU A 94 2.94 -6.11 31.47
N LEU A 95 1.99 -5.30 31.95
CA LEU A 95 2.08 -4.67 33.26
C LEU A 95 2.13 -5.72 34.39
N ALA A 96 1.31 -6.77 34.29
CA ALA A 96 1.31 -7.88 35.25
C ALA A 96 2.64 -8.67 35.23
N ALA A 97 3.31 -8.74 34.08
CA ALA A 97 4.64 -9.33 33.94
C ALA A 97 5.79 -8.41 34.43
N GLY A 98 5.47 -7.18 34.87
CA GLY A 98 6.44 -6.24 35.45
C GLY A 98 7.07 -5.25 34.46
N TYR A 99 6.58 -5.18 33.21
CA TYR A 99 7.06 -4.18 32.26
C TYR A 99 6.57 -2.78 32.65
N THR A 100 7.48 -1.82 32.66
CA THR A 100 7.18 -0.39 32.77
C THR A 100 7.26 0.28 31.40
N PHE A 101 6.41 1.29 31.19
CA PHE A 101 6.33 2.07 29.96
C PHE A 101 6.76 3.52 30.23
N SER A 102 7.59 4.05 29.35
CA SER A 102 8.08 5.43 29.38
C SER A 102 7.31 6.35 28.44
N THR A 103 6.57 5.78 27.51
CA THR A 103 5.79 6.44 26.45
C THR A 103 4.35 5.93 26.48
N THR A 104 3.45 6.65 25.80
CA THR A 104 2.11 6.15 25.46
C THR A 104 2.03 5.65 24.02
N SER A 105 3.17 5.54 23.34
CA SER A 105 3.26 5.00 21.98
C SER A 105 3.08 3.49 21.99
N ASP A 106 2.29 3.00 21.04
CA ASP A 106 2.18 1.60 20.67
C ASP A 106 3.53 0.93 20.34
N THR A 107 4.52 1.69 19.84
CA THR A 107 5.88 1.21 19.57
C THR A 107 6.53 0.54 20.79
N GLU A 108 6.40 1.14 21.98
CA GLU A 108 6.99 0.56 23.20
C GLU A 108 6.24 -0.70 23.65
N VAL A 109 4.93 -0.74 23.41
CA VAL A 109 4.09 -1.94 23.64
C VAL A 109 4.55 -3.10 22.77
N ILE A 110 4.83 -2.85 21.47
CA ILE A 110 5.36 -3.86 20.55
C ILE A 110 6.69 -4.41 21.06
N LEU A 111 7.64 -3.55 21.45
CA LEU A 111 8.95 -3.98 21.91
C LEU A 111 8.86 -4.80 23.22
N CYS A 112 8.00 -4.39 24.16
CA CYS A 112 7.77 -5.15 25.39
C CYS A 112 7.07 -6.50 25.11
N ALA A 113 6.11 -6.53 24.18
CA ALA A 113 5.44 -7.76 23.78
C ALA A 113 6.42 -8.74 23.13
N TYR A 114 7.34 -8.27 22.30
CA TYR A 114 8.43 -9.08 21.75
C TYR A 114 9.34 -9.66 22.84
N LEU A 115 9.77 -8.82 23.80
CA LEU A 115 10.60 -9.28 24.91
C LEU A 115 9.90 -10.34 25.78
N HIS A 116 8.59 -10.20 25.96
CA HIS A 116 7.80 -11.09 26.81
C HIS A 116 7.40 -12.40 26.13
N TYR A 117 6.89 -12.33 24.90
CA TYR A 117 6.30 -13.47 24.20
C TYR A 117 7.23 -14.07 23.13
N GLY A 118 8.39 -13.45 22.86
CA GLY A 118 9.30 -13.86 21.79
C GLY A 118 8.79 -13.46 20.40
N ARG A 119 9.32 -14.11 19.35
CA ARG A 119 9.08 -13.75 17.94
C ARG A 119 7.62 -13.86 17.50
N ASP A 120 6.87 -14.80 18.09
CA ASP A 120 5.49 -15.09 17.70
C ASP A 120 4.46 -14.13 18.31
N PHE A 121 4.92 -13.14 19.10
CA PHE A 121 4.06 -12.11 19.70
C PHE A 121 3.20 -11.38 18.67
N VAL A 122 3.69 -11.26 17.42
CA VAL A 122 3.03 -10.57 16.31
C VAL A 122 1.62 -11.11 16.04
N SER A 123 1.38 -12.40 16.31
CA SER A 123 0.05 -13.03 16.18
C SER A 123 -1.01 -12.39 17.08
N ARG A 124 -0.61 -11.67 18.14
CA ARG A 124 -1.50 -10.98 19.09
C ARG A 124 -1.84 -9.56 18.68
N LEU A 125 -1.15 -8.99 17.70
CA LEU A 125 -1.35 -7.61 17.28
C LEU A 125 -2.60 -7.50 16.41
N ASN A 126 -3.46 -6.52 16.70
CA ASN A 126 -4.44 -6.00 15.75
C ASN A 126 -3.96 -4.61 15.33
N GLY A 127 -3.65 -4.44 14.04
CA GLY A 127 -3.07 -3.20 13.54
C GLY A 127 -2.64 -3.31 12.09
N ILE A 128 -2.24 -2.17 11.54
CA ILE A 128 -1.52 -2.08 10.26
C ILE A 128 -0.08 -1.71 10.59
N PHE A 129 0.90 -2.43 10.06
CA PHE A 129 2.28 -2.26 10.52
C PHE A 129 3.34 -2.84 9.59
N ALA A 130 4.46 -2.14 9.55
CA ALA A 130 5.76 -2.65 9.18
C ALA A 130 6.76 -2.22 10.27
N PHE A 131 7.55 -3.14 10.81
CA PHE A 131 8.60 -2.78 11.79
C PHE A 131 9.81 -3.68 11.69
N ALA A 132 10.95 -3.13 12.13
CA ALA A 132 12.19 -3.87 12.31
C ALA A 132 12.59 -3.87 13.78
N ILE A 133 12.86 -5.06 14.35
CA ILE A 133 13.39 -5.24 15.70
C ILE A 133 14.80 -5.79 15.61
N TRP A 134 15.77 -5.03 16.10
CA TRP A 134 17.10 -5.53 16.41
C TRP A 134 17.10 -6.12 17.82
N ASP A 135 17.61 -7.34 17.95
CA ASP A 135 17.86 -7.99 19.22
C ASP A 135 19.34 -8.34 19.34
N GLY A 136 20.07 -7.55 20.14
CA GLY A 136 21.49 -7.78 20.40
C GLY A 136 21.76 -9.01 21.26
N GLY A 137 20.77 -9.53 22.00
CA GLY A 137 20.91 -10.73 22.82
C GLY A 137 20.89 -12.01 21.99
N THR A 138 20.02 -12.09 20.98
CA THR A 138 20.00 -13.21 20.03
C THR A 138 20.91 -12.98 18.82
N GLY A 139 21.29 -11.72 18.56
CA GLY A 139 22.05 -11.36 17.36
C GLY A 139 21.19 -11.47 16.11
N GLU A 140 19.98 -10.91 16.14
CA GLU A 140 19.01 -11.02 15.05
C GLU A 140 18.41 -9.66 14.69
N LEU A 141 18.20 -9.43 13.39
CA LEU A 141 17.31 -8.39 12.88
C LEU A 141 16.05 -9.04 12.32
N LEU A 142 14.88 -8.66 12.84
CA LEU A 142 13.59 -9.19 12.42
C LEU A 142 12.75 -8.12 11.72
N LEU A 143 12.27 -8.40 10.51
CA LEU A 143 11.39 -7.53 9.73
C LEU A 143 9.97 -8.09 9.72
N TYR A 144 9.00 -7.39 10.29
CA TYR A 144 7.61 -7.82 10.38
C TYR A 144 6.71 -6.99 9.47
N ARG A 145 5.74 -7.65 8.84
CA ARG A 145 4.68 -6.98 8.05
C ARG A 145 3.30 -7.46 8.48
N ASP A 146 2.33 -6.57 8.50
CA ASP A 146 0.96 -6.86 8.91
C ASP A 146 0.25 -7.89 8.01
N ARG A 147 -0.85 -8.43 8.50
CA ARG A 147 -1.63 -9.51 7.88
C ARG A 147 -2.12 -9.16 6.48
N ALA A 148 -2.65 -7.95 6.34
CA ALA A 148 -3.22 -7.47 5.08
C ALA A 148 -2.15 -6.87 4.16
N GLY A 149 -0.91 -6.69 4.61
CA GLY A 149 0.15 -6.08 3.83
C GLY A 149 -0.02 -4.56 3.64
N THR A 150 -0.83 -3.92 4.49
CA THR A 150 -1.18 -2.50 4.37
C THR A 150 0.06 -1.62 4.40
N LYS A 151 1.06 -1.96 5.21
CA LYS A 151 2.31 -1.21 5.27
C LYS A 151 3.39 -1.86 4.41
N PRO A 152 4.05 -1.11 3.51
CA PRO A 152 5.08 -1.66 2.66
C PRO A 152 6.39 -1.88 3.43
N LEU A 153 7.12 -2.94 3.06
CA LEU A 153 8.44 -3.24 3.60
C LEU A 153 9.27 -4.03 2.58
N PHE A 154 10.30 -3.38 2.04
CA PHE A 154 11.22 -3.93 1.04
C PHE A 154 12.57 -4.26 1.67
N TYR A 155 13.25 -5.25 1.10
CA TYR A 155 14.60 -5.60 1.50
C TYR A 155 15.43 -6.14 0.33
N SER A 156 16.75 -6.08 0.48
CA SER A 156 17.73 -6.71 -0.40
C SER A 156 18.91 -7.19 0.42
N THR A 157 19.69 -8.15 -0.09
CA THR A 157 20.86 -8.71 0.61
C THR A 157 22.15 -8.63 -0.23
N PRO A 158 22.57 -7.44 -0.71
CA PRO A 158 23.80 -7.32 -1.50
C PRO A 158 25.03 -7.74 -0.69
N GLY A 159 25.83 -8.67 -1.24
CA GLY A 159 27.09 -9.09 -0.61
C GLY A 159 26.96 -9.63 0.82
N GLY A 160 25.77 -10.06 1.24
CA GLY A 160 25.49 -10.53 2.60
C GLY A 160 25.04 -9.46 3.59
N THR A 161 24.99 -8.18 3.20
CA THR A 161 24.40 -7.10 4.02
C THR A 161 22.90 -7.05 3.76
N LEU A 162 22.05 -7.24 4.77
CA LEU A 162 20.62 -6.95 4.67
C LEU A 162 20.42 -5.43 4.66
N VAL A 163 19.69 -4.90 3.67
CA VAL A 163 19.26 -3.50 3.60
C VAL A 163 17.74 -3.51 3.44
N PHE A 164 17.04 -2.69 4.22
CA PHE A 164 15.57 -2.64 4.19
C PHE A 164 15.03 -1.22 4.24
N GLY A 165 13.77 -1.07 3.84
CA GLY A 165 13.06 0.21 3.91
C GLY A 165 11.58 0.11 3.55
N SER A 166 10.79 1.10 3.96
CA SER A 166 9.38 1.20 3.58
C SER A 166 9.19 1.38 2.06
N GLU A 167 10.18 1.92 1.37
CA GLU A 167 10.13 2.22 -0.07
C GLU A 167 11.46 1.86 -0.74
N PRO A 168 11.47 1.35 -2.00
CA PRO A 168 12.68 1.06 -2.77
C PRO A 168 13.73 2.17 -2.76
N LYS A 169 13.29 3.44 -2.87
CA LYS A 169 14.19 4.61 -2.86
C LYS A 169 15.10 4.70 -1.62
N ALA A 170 14.67 4.17 -0.48
CA ALA A 170 15.50 4.12 0.74
C ALA A 170 16.65 3.13 0.59
N LEU A 171 16.42 2.00 -0.08
CA LEU A 171 17.45 0.97 -0.30
C LEU A 171 18.54 1.50 -1.25
N PHE A 172 18.19 2.33 -2.23
CA PHE A 172 19.13 2.94 -3.18
C PHE A 172 20.13 3.91 -2.54
N CYS A 173 19.89 4.35 -1.31
CA CYS A 173 20.84 5.15 -0.56
C CYS A 173 22.03 4.32 -0.05
N HIS A 174 21.91 3.00 0.01
CA HIS A 174 23.00 2.13 0.44
C HIS A 174 24.01 1.92 -0.71
N PRO A 175 25.33 2.08 -0.47
CA PRO A 175 26.35 2.09 -1.54
C PRO A 175 26.45 0.78 -2.32
N ASP A 176 26.07 -0.35 -1.70
CA ASP A 176 26.10 -1.67 -2.34
C ASP A 176 24.86 -1.96 -3.20
N ILE A 177 23.90 -1.03 -3.29
CA ILE A 177 22.67 -1.19 -4.08
C ILE A 177 22.69 -0.23 -5.27
N THR A 178 22.60 -0.79 -6.47
CA THR A 178 22.38 -0.02 -7.71
C THR A 178 20.98 -0.36 -8.24
N PRO A 179 20.13 0.63 -8.55
CA PRO A 179 18.81 0.37 -9.12
C PRO A 179 18.95 -0.18 -10.54
N THR A 180 18.76 -1.49 -10.68
CA THR A 180 18.81 -2.20 -11.97
C THR A 180 17.53 -3.01 -12.16
N ILE A 181 17.18 -3.22 -13.43
CA ILE A 181 16.09 -4.09 -13.85
C ILE A 181 16.65 -5.26 -14.66
N ASP A 182 16.00 -6.41 -14.56
CA ASP A 182 16.30 -7.61 -15.32
C ASP A 182 15.06 -8.10 -16.09
N GLU A 183 15.16 -9.27 -16.72
CA GLU A 183 14.03 -9.84 -17.46
C GLU A 183 12.82 -10.10 -16.55
N ASN A 184 13.03 -10.52 -15.30
CA ASN A 184 11.94 -10.72 -14.34
C ASN A 184 11.30 -9.38 -13.94
N SER A 185 12.08 -8.31 -13.78
CA SER A 185 11.55 -6.96 -13.57
C SER A 185 10.60 -6.54 -14.69
N LEU A 186 10.97 -6.81 -15.95
CA LEU A 186 10.14 -6.49 -17.12
C LEU A 186 8.89 -7.37 -17.17
N LEU A 187 9.00 -8.67 -16.86
CA LEU A 187 7.86 -9.58 -16.78
C LEU A 187 6.84 -9.11 -15.74
N GLU A 188 7.27 -8.71 -14.54
CA GLU A 188 6.38 -8.17 -13.50
C GLU A 188 5.67 -6.90 -13.97
N LEU A 189 6.45 -5.90 -14.41
CA LEU A 189 5.92 -4.59 -14.81
C LEU A 189 4.93 -4.69 -15.96
N LEU A 190 5.24 -5.50 -16.97
CA LEU A 190 4.47 -5.56 -18.21
C LEU A 190 3.36 -6.61 -18.16
N SER A 191 3.54 -7.73 -17.47
CA SER A 191 2.55 -8.82 -17.46
C SER A 191 1.49 -8.65 -16.39
N ILE A 192 1.83 -8.02 -15.25
CA ILE A 192 0.98 -7.98 -14.05
C ILE A 192 0.78 -6.57 -13.49
N GLY A 193 1.67 -5.63 -13.83
CA GLY A 193 1.55 -4.22 -13.44
C GLY A 193 0.13 -3.66 -13.66
N PRO A 194 -0.41 -2.79 -12.79
CA PRO A 194 0.24 -2.17 -11.63
C PRO A 194 0.28 -3.07 -10.37
N ALA A 195 -0.25 -4.29 -10.44
CA ALA A 195 -0.07 -5.29 -9.39
C ALA A 195 1.35 -5.86 -9.42
N ARG A 196 1.75 -6.53 -8.32
CA ARG A 196 3.05 -7.18 -8.19
C ARG A 196 2.85 -8.57 -7.62
N THR A 197 3.67 -9.53 -8.05
CA THR A 197 3.73 -10.82 -7.33
C THR A 197 4.08 -10.57 -5.86
N PRO A 198 3.32 -11.11 -4.89
CA PRO A 198 3.65 -10.98 -3.48
C PRO A 198 5.10 -11.41 -3.22
N GLY A 199 5.88 -10.54 -2.58
CA GLY A 199 7.28 -10.80 -2.25
C GLY A 199 8.29 -10.29 -3.29
N ASN A 200 7.82 -9.79 -4.43
CA ASN A 200 8.68 -9.24 -5.48
C ASN A 200 8.85 -7.71 -5.34
N GLY A 201 10.09 -7.24 -5.28
CA GLY A 201 10.44 -5.80 -5.21
C GLY A 201 10.62 -5.11 -6.57
N ILE A 202 10.38 -5.83 -7.67
CA ILE A 202 10.60 -5.48 -9.08
C ILE A 202 12.06 -5.24 -9.46
N PHE A 203 12.79 -4.42 -8.71
CA PHE A 203 14.22 -4.18 -8.96
C PHE A 203 15.03 -5.46 -8.73
N SER A 204 16.08 -5.65 -9.53
CA SER A 204 16.90 -6.88 -9.48
C SER A 204 17.50 -7.07 -8.08
N GLY A 205 17.28 -8.26 -7.51
CA GLY A 205 17.73 -8.59 -6.14
C GLY A 205 16.97 -7.89 -5.01
N MET A 206 15.86 -7.21 -5.31
CA MET A 206 14.98 -6.59 -4.32
C MET A 206 13.73 -7.43 -4.10
N HIS A 207 13.37 -7.59 -2.83
CA HIS A 207 12.24 -8.37 -2.37
C HIS A 207 11.33 -7.52 -1.48
N GLU A 208 10.11 -7.99 -1.29
CA GLU A 208 9.14 -7.43 -0.35
C GLU A 208 8.88 -8.46 0.75
N VAL A 209 8.75 -8.03 2.01
CA VAL A 209 8.29 -8.94 3.07
C VAL A 209 6.83 -9.30 2.77
N LEU A 210 6.48 -10.59 2.73
CA LEU A 210 5.12 -11.02 2.45
C LEU A 210 4.12 -10.51 3.51
N PRO A 211 2.87 -10.18 3.13
CA PRO A 211 1.79 -9.96 4.09
C PRO A 211 1.62 -11.15 5.05
N GLY A 212 1.40 -10.90 6.34
CA GLY A 212 1.26 -11.97 7.34
C GLY A 212 2.55 -12.75 7.62
N HIS A 213 3.71 -12.19 7.25
CA HIS A 213 5.02 -12.80 7.48
C HIS A 213 5.97 -11.90 8.27
N TYR A 214 6.98 -12.54 8.85
CA TYR A 214 8.19 -11.86 9.27
C TYR A 214 9.44 -12.57 8.76
N GLN A 215 10.49 -11.79 8.55
CA GLN A 215 11.79 -12.24 8.05
C GLN A 215 12.82 -12.14 9.19
N ILE A 216 13.55 -13.21 9.43
CA ILE A 216 14.66 -13.28 10.38
C ILE A 216 15.96 -13.16 9.60
N PHE A 217 16.86 -12.29 10.04
CA PHE A 217 18.23 -12.16 9.56
C PHE A 217 19.21 -12.36 10.71
N SER A 218 20.09 -13.35 10.57
CA SER A 218 20.96 -13.86 11.63
C SER A 218 22.31 -14.34 11.06
N ARG A 219 23.24 -14.76 11.93
CA ARG A 219 24.51 -15.39 11.48
C ARG A 219 24.28 -16.73 10.79
N GLU A 220 23.18 -17.40 11.11
CA GLU A 220 22.74 -18.67 10.55
C GLU A 220 22.09 -18.49 9.15
N GLY A 221 21.82 -17.25 8.76
CA GLY A 221 21.23 -16.89 7.47
C GLY A 221 19.87 -16.22 7.60
N THR A 222 19.09 -16.30 6.53
CA THR A 222 17.78 -15.67 6.42
C THR A 222 16.66 -16.71 6.47
N LYS A 223 15.62 -16.45 7.27
CA LYS A 223 14.44 -17.31 7.36
C LYS A 223 13.15 -16.52 7.35
N GLN A 224 12.23 -16.87 6.45
CA GLN A 224 10.88 -16.31 6.42
C GLN A 224 9.93 -17.18 7.27
N VAL A 225 9.01 -16.56 7.99
CA VAL A 225 7.97 -17.24 8.77
C VAL A 225 6.61 -16.63 8.45
N CYS A 226 5.65 -17.48 8.07
CA CYS A 226 4.24 -17.13 7.97
C CYS A 226 3.61 -17.22 9.35
N TYR A 227 3.14 -16.10 9.90
CA TYR A 227 2.39 -16.08 11.16
C TYR A 227 0.88 -15.96 10.93
N TRP A 228 0.46 -15.61 9.72
CA TRP A 228 -0.95 -15.49 9.37
C TRP A 228 -1.20 -15.72 7.88
N ASP A 229 -2.22 -16.52 7.58
CA ASP A 229 -2.85 -16.60 6.27
C ASP A 229 -4.33 -16.94 6.43
N LEU A 230 -5.12 -16.74 5.37
CA LEU A 230 -6.52 -17.13 5.35
C LEU A 230 -6.64 -18.65 5.39
N THR A 231 -7.60 -19.14 6.16
CA THR A 231 -7.89 -20.57 6.27
C THR A 231 -9.34 -20.84 5.88
N ALA A 232 -9.57 -21.98 5.22
CA ALA A 232 -10.91 -22.44 4.89
C ALA A 232 -11.49 -23.21 6.08
N ALA A 233 -12.64 -22.76 6.56
CA ALA A 233 -13.38 -23.39 7.64
C ALA A 233 -14.88 -23.42 7.32
N PRO A 234 -15.64 -24.43 7.80
CA PRO A 234 -17.09 -24.43 7.69
C PRO A 234 -17.69 -23.22 8.41
N HIS A 235 -18.55 -22.48 7.72
CA HIS A 235 -19.39 -21.45 8.34
C HIS A 235 -20.65 -22.09 8.93
N THR A 236 -20.84 -21.94 10.24
CA THR A 236 -21.93 -22.62 10.97
C THR A 236 -23.02 -21.69 11.47
N ASP A 237 -22.81 -20.38 11.37
CA ASP A 237 -23.78 -19.39 11.81
C ASP A 237 -24.97 -19.29 10.83
N SER A 238 -26.16 -19.08 11.40
CA SER A 238 -27.36 -18.67 10.66
C SER A 238 -27.13 -17.33 9.94
N TYR A 239 -28.00 -16.99 8.98
CA TYR A 239 -27.91 -15.69 8.30
C TYR A 239 -28.01 -14.53 9.29
N GLU A 240 -28.96 -14.58 10.21
CA GLU A 240 -29.21 -13.54 11.22
C GLU A 240 -28.00 -13.36 12.14
N LYS A 241 -27.40 -14.48 12.58
CA LYS A 241 -26.19 -14.43 13.40
C LYS A 241 -24.99 -13.89 12.61
N THR A 242 -24.93 -14.19 11.32
CA THR A 242 -23.90 -13.69 10.41
C THR A 242 -24.01 -12.18 10.23
N VAL A 243 -25.23 -11.65 10.06
CA VAL A 243 -25.52 -10.22 10.01
C VAL A 243 -25.10 -9.53 11.30
N GLU A 244 -25.47 -10.09 12.47
CA GLU A 244 -25.08 -9.56 13.78
C GLU A 244 -23.56 -9.51 13.95
N MET A 245 -22.86 -10.60 13.61
CA MET A 245 -21.40 -10.69 13.75
C MET A 245 -20.69 -9.71 12.81
N VAL A 246 -21.11 -9.59 11.56
CA VAL A 246 -20.54 -8.61 10.62
C VAL A 246 -20.78 -7.19 11.14
N SER A 247 -21.97 -6.89 11.65
CA SER A 247 -22.28 -5.57 12.23
C SER A 247 -21.33 -5.25 13.40
N TYR A 248 -21.13 -6.21 14.30
CA TYR A 248 -20.20 -6.07 15.41
C TYR A 248 -18.77 -5.82 14.92
N LEU A 249 -18.24 -6.66 14.03
CA LEU A 249 -16.86 -6.58 13.56
C LEU A 249 -16.57 -5.27 12.83
N VAL A 250 -17.48 -4.82 11.94
CA VAL A 250 -17.32 -3.55 11.21
C VAL A 250 -17.34 -2.36 12.17
N ARG A 251 -18.29 -2.32 13.12
CA ARG A 251 -18.37 -1.24 14.11
C ARG A 251 -17.15 -1.21 15.02
N ASP A 252 -16.70 -2.37 15.47
CA ASP A 252 -15.53 -2.51 16.33
C ASP A 252 -14.25 -2.10 15.60
N ALA A 253 -14.05 -2.55 14.36
CA ALA A 253 -12.90 -2.16 13.53
C ALA A 253 -12.84 -0.65 13.32
N VAL A 254 -13.96 0.00 12.94
CA VAL A 254 -13.98 1.47 12.76
C VAL A 254 -13.68 2.17 14.09
N LYS A 255 -14.32 1.78 15.19
CA LYS A 255 -14.12 2.39 16.52
C LYS A 255 -12.66 2.32 16.98
N ARG A 256 -12.01 1.16 16.86
CA ARG A 256 -10.62 1.01 17.28
C ARG A 256 -9.67 1.84 16.42
N GLN A 257 -10.00 2.03 15.15
CA GLN A 257 -9.24 2.88 14.23
C GLN A 257 -9.53 4.38 14.39
N MET A 258 -10.45 4.80 15.27
CA MET A 258 -10.66 6.22 15.62
C MET A 258 -9.66 6.73 16.68
N VAL A 259 -8.94 5.85 17.37
CA VAL A 259 -8.00 6.24 18.44
C VAL A 259 -6.83 7.01 17.83
N SER A 260 -6.68 8.29 18.18
CA SER A 260 -5.66 9.20 17.64
C SER A 260 -5.49 10.43 18.55
N ASP A 261 -4.27 10.95 18.70
CA ASP A 261 -4.03 12.20 19.45
C ASP A 261 -4.14 13.45 18.53
N VAL A 262 -4.39 13.23 17.23
CA VAL A 262 -4.64 14.26 16.22
C VAL A 262 -6.02 14.07 15.57
N PRO A 263 -6.65 15.14 15.02
CA PRO A 263 -7.98 15.03 14.41
C PRO A 263 -8.05 14.01 13.28
N VAL A 264 -9.05 13.14 13.36
CA VAL A 264 -9.37 12.11 12.36
C VAL A 264 -10.45 12.63 11.40
N CYS A 265 -10.34 12.32 10.11
CA CYS A 265 -11.38 12.55 9.11
C CYS A 265 -11.79 11.26 8.40
N THR A 266 -12.77 11.35 7.50
CA THR A 266 -13.09 10.26 6.56
C THR A 266 -13.18 10.75 5.13
N PHE A 267 -12.80 9.90 4.19
CA PHE A 267 -13.15 10.08 2.77
C PHE A 267 -14.60 9.66 2.55
N LEU A 268 -15.40 10.55 1.98
CA LEU A 268 -16.83 10.34 1.72
C LEU A 268 -17.09 10.38 0.22
N SER A 269 -17.36 9.23 -0.40
CA SER A 269 -17.68 9.14 -1.84
C SER A 269 -19.19 9.02 -2.11
N GLY A 270 -20.00 8.95 -1.04
CA GLY A 270 -21.42 8.58 -1.12
C GLY A 270 -21.65 7.12 -1.49
N GLY A 271 -20.59 6.32 -1.69
CA GLY A 271 -20.70 4.87 -1.82
C GLY A 271 -21.07 4.24 -0.48
N ILE A 272 -21.62 3.02 -0.49
CA ILE A 272 -22.05 2.37 0.75
C ILE A 272 -20.89 2.19 1.74
N ASP A 273 -19.70 1.81 1.27
CA ASP A 273 -18.58 1.45 2.14
C ASP A 273 -18.03 2.66 2.90
N SER A 274 -17.78 3.76 2.17
CA SER A 274 -17.35 5.03 2.77
C SER A 274 -18.44 5.62 3.67
N SER A 275 -19.71 5.50 3.28
CA SER A 275 -20.84 5.99 4.07
C SER A 275 -20.97 5.24 5.41
N ILE A 276 -20.78 3.92 5.44
CA ILE A 276 -20.78 3.11 6.68
C ILE A 276 -19.67 3.62 7.62
N VAL A 277 -18.45 3.77 7.09
CA VAL A 277 -17.31 4.26 7.87
C VAL A 277 -17.57 5.66 8.41
N THR A 278 -18.07 6.58 7.57
CA THR A 278 -18.43 7.95 7.98
C THR A 278 -19.53 7.96 9.04
N ALA A 279 -20.59 7.17 8.91
CA ALA A 279 -21.68 7.12 9.88
C ALA A 279 -21.20 6.67 11.27
N ILE A 280 -20.38 5.62 11.32
CA ILE A 280 -19.81 5.11 12.58
C ILE A 280 -18.82 6.11 13.17
N ALA A 281 -17.91 6.66 12.36
CA ALA A 281 -16.91 7.64 12.81
C ALA A 281 -17.57 8.93 13.34
N ALA A 282 -18.60 9.44 12.65
CA ALA A 282 -19.36 10.60 13.07
C ALA A 282 -20.07 10.33 14.41
N GLY A 283 -20.69 9.15 14.55
CA GLY A 283 -21.31 8.74 15.81
C GLY A 283 -20.32 8.60 16.98
N CYS A 284 -19.06 8.24 16.73
CA CYS A 284 -18.01 8.24 17.74
C CYS A 284 -17.67 9.67 18.17
N MET A 285 -17.37 10.56 17.21
CA MET A 285 -16.99 11.95 17.51
C MET A 285 -18.11 12.75 18.17
N GLN A 286 -19.37 12.51 17.77
CA GLN A 286 -20.52 13.21 18.36
C GLN A 286 -20.69 12.89 19.85
N LYS A 287 -20.35 11.67 20.30
CA LYS A 287 -20.38 11.31 21.73
C LYS A 287 -19.38 12.12 22.56
N ASP A 288 -18.28 12.54 21.93
CA ASP A 288 -17.25 13.38 22.53
C ASP A 288 -17.50 14.88 22.29
N GLY A 289 -18.68 15.25 21.75
CA GLY A 289 -19.04 16.62 21.44
C GLY A 289 -18.27 17.23 20.25
N GLN A 290 -17.65 16.39 19.42
CA GLN A 290 -16.86 16.80 18.27
C GLN A 290 -17.61 16.52 16.95
N THR A 291 -17.25 17.26 15.91
CA THR A 291 -17.80 17.08 14.56
C THR A 291 -16.73 16.47 13.66
N LEU A 292 -17.09 15.39 12.96
CA LEU A 292 -16.19 14.72 12.02
C LEU A 292 -15.95 15.58 10.77
N ASN A 293 -14.69 15.81 10.42
CA ASN A 293 -14.33 16.35 9.11
C ASN A 293 -14.54 15.27 8.03
N THR A 294 -15.21 15.63 6.95
CA THR A 294 -15.41 14.72 5.81
C THR A 294 -14.98 15.39 4.52
N PHE A 295 -14.37 14.61 3.62
CA PHE A 295 -13.85 15.13 2.37
C PHE A 295 -14.40 14.31 1.20
N SER A 296 -14.94 15.00 0.20
CA SER A 296 -15.28 14.43 -1.10
C SER A 296 -14.38 15.03 -2.17
N PHE A 297 -14.22 14.31 -3.27
CA PHE A 297 -13.39 14.71 -4.39
C PHE A 297 -14.15 14.56 -5.70
N ASP A 298 -14.08 15.57 -6.56
CA ASP A 298 -14.64 15.52 -7.92
C ASP A 298 -13.65 16.16 -8.92
N PHE A 299 -13.85 15.91 -10.21
CA PHE A 299 -13.11 16.61 -11.26
C PHE A 299 -13.81 17.93 -11.59
N ALA A 300 -13.01 18.99 -11.80
CA ALA A 300 -13.54 20.27 -12.22
C ALA A 300 -14.26 20.11 -13.57
N GLU A 301 -15.42 20.76 -13.70
CA GLU A 301 -16.28 20.70 -14.89
C GLU A 301 -16.93 19.32 -15.19
N ASN A 302 -16.91 18.38 -14.24
CA ASN A 302 -17.59 17.10 -14.41
C ASN A 302 -19.12 17.27 -14.63
N ASP A 303 -19.70 18.35 -14.11
CA ASP A 303 -21.09 18.75 -14.38
C ASP A 303 -21.38 19.02 -15.87
N LYS A 304 -20.37 19.35 -16.68
CA LYS A 304 -20.50 19.64 -18.11
C LYS A 304 -20.18 18.45 -19.02
N TYR A 305 -19.35 17.50 -18.58
CA TYR A 305 -18.81 16.44 -19.43
C TYR A 305 -19.18 15.01 -19.00
N PHE A 306 -19.88 14.82 -17.88
CA PHE A 306 -20.27 13.50 -17.39
C PHE A 306 -21.07 12.69 -18.43
N GLN A 307 -20.58 11.50 -18.78
CA GLN A 307 -21.30 10.51 -19.58
C GLN A 307 -21.43 9.21 -18.79
N SER A 308 -22.67 8.74 -18.60
CA SER A 308 -22.93 7.46 -17.92
C SER A 308 -22.28 6.30 -18.68
N ASN A 309 -21.50 5.47 -18.00
CA ASN A 309 -20.94 4.24 -18.56
C ASN A 309 -21.14 3.04 -17.59
N ALA A 310 -20.73 1.84 -18.01
CA ALA A 310 -20.95 0.60 -17.23
C ALA A 310 -20.25 0.59 -15.85
N PHE A 311 -19.21 1.42 -15.68
CA PHE A 311 -18.45 1.59 -14.43
C PHE A 311 -18.92 2.83 -13.65
N GLN A 312 -19.46 3.85 -14.32
CA GLN A 312 -19.96 5.09 -13.71
C GLN A 312 -21.39 5.42 -14.19
N PRO A 313 -22.41 4.75 -13.64
CA PRO A 313 -23.81 4.97 -14.05
C PRO A 313 -24.39 6.28 -13.49
N GLU A 314 -23.87 6.78 -12.36
CA GLU A 314 -24.43 7.92 -11.61
C GLU A 314 -23.34 8.82 -10.99
N ARG A 315 -23.70 10.07 -10.68
CA ARG A 315 -22.84 11.05 -9.98
C ARG A 315 -22.75 10.74 -8.47
N ASP A 316 -21.63 11.08 -7.84
CA ASP A 316 -21.43 10.85 -6.40
C ASP A 316 -22.10 11.91 -5.53
N LEU A 317 -22.10 13.15 -6.01
CA LEU A 317 -22.59 14.33 -5.27
C LEU A 317 -24.01 14.17 -4.68
N PRO A 318 -25.02 13.61 -5.37
CA PRO A 318 -26.35 13.39 -4.78
C PRO A 318 -26.31 12.51 -3.53
N TYR A 319 -25.49 11.46 -3.55
CA TYR A 319 -25.38 10.50 -2.45
C TYR A 319 -24.54 11.04 -1.28
N VAL A 320 -23.52 11.84 -1.59
CA VAL A 320 -22.81 12.61 -0.56
C VAL A 320 -23.79 13.55 0.15
N ASN A 321 -24.64 14.28 -0.59
CA ASN A 321 -25.63 15.17 0.01
C ASN A 321 -26.66 14.44 0.91
N ILE A 322 -27.05 13.21 0.55
CA ILE A 322 -27.88 12.36 1.44
C ILE A 322 -27.15 12.11 2.76
N MET A 323 -25.86 11.76 2.71
CA MET A 323 -25.04 11.58 3.91
C MET A 323 -24.87 12.88 4.72
N LEU A 324 -24.71 14.02 4.07
CA LEU A 324 -24.60 15.32 4.76
C LEU A 324 -25.91 15.73 5.46
N ALA A 325 -27.06 15.33 4.91
CA ALA A 325 -28.35 15.51 5.56
C ALA A 325 -28.55 14.54 6.72
N HIS A 326 -27.96 13.34 6.64
CA HIS A 326 -28.11 12.28 7.65
C HIS A 326 -27.14 12.42 8.83
N CYS A 327 -25.89 12.77 8.58
CA CYS A 327 -24.83 12.89 9.59
C CYS A 327 -24.35 14.34 9.71
N GLN A 328 -24.28 14.85 10.94
CA GLN A 328 -23.64 16.14 11.21
C GLN A 328 -22.13 16.01 11.02
N THR A 329 -21.64 16.53 9.90
CA THR A 329 -20.21 16.51 9.54
C THR A 329 -19.76 17.90 9.08
N HIS A 330 -18.48 18.20 9.24
CA HIS A 330 -17.85 19.38 8.65
C HIS A 330 -17.28 18.97 7.30
N HIS A 331 -18.09 19.17 6.27
CA HIS A 331 -17.79 18.67 4.94
C HIS A 331 -17.03 19.68 4.09
N THR A 332 -15.99 19.20 3.39
CA THR A 332 -15.26 19.97 2.38
C THR A 332 -15.27 19.22 1.05
N TYR A 333 -15.80 19.88 0.02
CA TYR A 333 -15.68 19.42 -1.37
C TYR A 333 -14.36 19.93 -1.95
N LEU A 334 -13.56 19.00 -2.47
CA LEU A 334 -12.29 19.27 -3.14
C LEU A 334 -12.43 18.92 -4.61
N GLU A 335 -11.77 19.69 -5.46
CA GLU A 335 -11.84 19.51 -6.92
C GLU A 335 -10.44 19.41 -7.52
N CYS A 336 -10.32 18.67 -8.62
CA CYS A 336 -9.11 18.60 -9.43
C CYS A 336 -9.36 18.98 -10.88
N SER A 337 -8.60 19.96 -11.37
CA SER A 337 -8.61 20.33 -12.78
C SER A 337 -7.76 19.35 -13.60
N GLN A 338 -8.02 19.28 -14.90
CA GLN A 338 -7.24 18.45 -15.83
C GLN A 338 -5.77 18.84 -15.89
N SER A 339 -5.45 20.14 -15.80
CA SER A 339 -4.05 20.60 -15.76
C SER A 339 -3.36 20.15 -14.49
N THR A 340 -4.05 20.24 -13.35
CA THR A 340 -3.54 19.75 -12.06
C THR A 340 -3.32 18.24 -12.07
N LEU A 341 -4.25 17.49 -12.66
CA LEU A 341 -4.11 16.05 -12.81
C LEU A 341 -2.88 15.68 -13.64
N TYR A 342 -2.68 16.37 -14.78
CA TYR A 342 -1.51 16.16 -15.65
C TYR A 342 -0.19 16.47 -14.92
N GLU A 343 -0.13 17.56 -14.17
CA GLU A 343 1.05 17.93 -13.36
C GLU A 343 1.36 16.89 -12.28
N ALA A 344 0.34 16.23 -11.73
CA ALA A 344 0.49 15.22 -10.69
C ALA A 344 0.95 13.84 -11.21
N LEU A 345 0.92 13.57 -12.53
CA LEU A 345 1.27 12.25 -13.10
C LEU A 345 2.67 11.78 -12.72
N PHE A 346 3.68 12.66 -12.82
CA PHE A 346 5.05 12.29 -12.47
C PHE A 346 5.25 12.15 -10.97
N SER A 347 4.61 13.01 -10.17
CA SER A 347 4.63 12.89 -8.71
C SER A 347 3.99 11.59 -8.22
N ALA A 348 2.97 11.08 -8.92
CA ALA A 348 2.36 9.79 -8.62
C ALA A 348 3.33 8.63 -8.86
N VAL A 349 4.13 8.70 -9.93
CA VAL A 349 5.20 7.72 -10.19
C VAL A 349 6.28 7.81 -9.11
N ASP A 350 6.71 9.02 -8.73
CA ASP A 350 7.69 9.24 -7.67
C ASP A 350 7.18 8.72 -6.31
N ALA A 351 5.89 8.87 -6.01
CA ALA A 351 5.27 8.33 -4.80
C ALA A 351 5.26 6.79 -4.78
N ARG A 352 5.01 6.16 -5.93
CA ARG A 352 4.89 4.70 -6.06
C ARG A 352 6.22 3.98 -6.23
N ASP A 353 7.29 4.70 -6.60
CA ASP A 353 8.59 4.18 -7.08
C ASP A 353 8.52 3.38 -8.39
N LEU A 354 7.33 3.27 -8.98
CA LEU A 354 7.01 2.37 -10.08
C LEU A 354 5.86 2.97 -10.92
N PRO A 355 5.72 2.59 -12.20
CA PRO A 355 4.52 2.90 -12.97
C PRO A 355 3.25 2.39 -12.26
N GLY A 356 2.21 3.22 -12.23
CA GLY A 356 0.96 2.96 -11.51
C GLY A 356 -0.29 3.08 -12.38
N MET A 357 -1.45 3.28 -11.76
CA MET A 357 -2.75 3.51 -12.43
C MET A 357 -2.90 4.97 -12.91
N THR A 358 -1.87 5.51 -13.57
CA THR A 358 -1.84 6.85 -14.20
C THR A 358 -2.61 7.95 -13.43
N ASP A 359 -3.76 8.35 -13.97
CA ASP A 359 -4.68 9.37 -13.51
C ASP A 359 -5.39 9.02 -12.20
N VAL A 360 -5.65 7.73 -11.93
CA VAL A 360 -6.21 7.28 -10.65
C VAL A 360 -5.23 7.52 -9.52
N ASP A 361 -3.95 7.20 -9.73
CA ASP A 361 -2.90 7.43 -8.72
C ASP A 361 -2.63 8.94 -8.55
N ALA A 362 -2.59 9.69 -9.65
CA ALA A 362 -2.36 11.13 -9.64
C ALA A 362 -3.48 11.92 -8.97
N SER A 363 -4.74 11.59 -9.26
CA SER A 363 -5.91 12.21 -8.63
C SER A 363 -5.96 11.91 -7.13
N LEU A 364 -5.69 10.66 -6.73
CA LEU A 364 -5.67 10.27 -5.32
C LEU A 364 -4.52 10.95 -4.56
N LEU A 365 -3.31 11.04 -5.15
CA LEU A 365 -2.19 11.78 -4.57
C LEU A 365 -2.55 13.25 -4.36
N TYR A 366 -3.12 13.88 -5.38
CA TYR A 366 -3.53 15.28 -5.28
C TYR A 366 -4.61 15.46 -4.21
N PHE A 367 -5.63 14.60 -4.17
CA PHE A 367 -6.67 14.63 -3.14
C PHE A 367 -6.08 14.50 -1.73
N CYS A 368 -5.18 13.53 -1.50
CA CYS A 368 -4.51 13.35 -0.23
C CYS A 368 -3.68 14.60 0.16
N SER A 369 -3.03 15.26 -0.80
CA SER A 369 -2.24 16.48 -0.56
C SER A 369 -3.08 17.67 -0.11
N LEU A 370 -4.36 17.72 -0.51
CA LEU A 370 -5.31 18.73 -0.06
C LEU A 370 -5.82 18.41 1.34
N VAL A 371 -6.19 17.15 1.59
CA VAL A 371 -6.69 16.70 2.91
C VAL A 371 -5.62 16.81 3.99
N ALA A 372 -4.36 16.51 3.66
CA ALA A 372 -3.22 16.59 4.58
C ALA A 372 -3.01 18.00 5.18
N ARG A 373 -3.54 19.04 4.54
CA ARG A 373 -3.50 20.43 5.06
C ARG A 373 -4.43 20.64 6.26
N HIS A 374 -5.40 19.75 6.44
CA HIS A 374 -6.45 19.86 7.46
C HIS A 374 -6.41 18.72 8.49
N ASN A 375 -6.02 17.51 8.07
CA ASN A 375 -6.01 16.32 8.90
C ASN A 375 -4.76 15.48 8.63
N LYS A 376 -4.23 14.80 9.66
CA LYS A 376 -3.11 13.84 9.52
C LYS A 376 -3.56 12.38 9.42
N VAL A 377 -4.83 12.09 9.73
CA VAL A 377 -5.40 10.74 9.72
C VAL A 377 -6.74 10.76 8.99
N THR A 378 -6.95 9.80 8.09
CA THR A 378 -8.22 9.55 7.42
C THR A 378 -8.61 8.08 7.51
N LEU A 379 -9.90 7.78 7.69
CA LEU A 379 -10.44 6.43 7.47
C LEU A 379 -11.12 6.38 6.10
N THR A 380 -10.94 5.26 5.40
CA THR A 380 -11.50 5.03 4.06
C THR A 380 -12.40 3.80 4.03
N GLY A 381 -13.28 3.73 3.03
CA GLY A 381 -14.11 2.54 2.76
C GLY A 381 -13.42 1.48 1.89
N GLU A 382 -12.11 1.56 1.66
CA GLU A 382 -11.39 0.57 0.84
C GLU A 382 -11.42 -0.82 1.49
N CYS A 383 -11.15 -1.86 0.70
CA CYS A 383 -11.16 -3.29 1.07
C CYS A 383 -12.54 -3.93 1.25
N ALA A 384 -13.62 -3.14 1.40
CA ALA A 384 -14.97 -3.67 1.55
C ALA A 384 -15.38 -4.52 0.34
N ASP A 385 -15.10 -4.05 -0.86
CA ASP A 385 -15.45 -4.73 -2.09
C ASP A 385 -14.68 -6.04 -2.29
N GLU A 386 -13.42 -6.07 -1.87
CA GLU A 386 -12.54 -7.21 -1.98
C GLU A 386 -12.95 -8.35 -1.05
N ILE A 387 -13.49 -7.98 0.12
CA ILE A 387 -13.85 -8.90 1.20
C ILE A 387 -15.30 -9.36 1.07
N PHE A 388 -16.23 -8.44 0.82
CA PHE A 388 -17.67 -8.74 0.72
C PHE A 388 -18.14 -9.11 -0.68
N GLY A 389 -17.25 -9.10 -1.68
CA GLY A 389 -17.55 -9.56 -3.03
C GLY A 389 -18.32 -8.53 -3.87
N GLY A 390 -17.88 -7.27 -3.86
CA GLY A 390 -18.55 -6.21 -4.60
C GLY A 390 -18.23 -6.17 -6.10
N TYR A 391 -17.22 -6.88 -6.58
CA TYR A 391 -16.80 -6.82 -7.99
C TYR A 391 -17.52 -7.81 -8.92
N PRO A 392 -17.68 -7.47 -10.22
CA PRO A 392 -18.33 -8.34 -11.20
C PRO A 392 -17.76 -9.76 -11.29
N TRP A 393 -16.45 -9.97 -11.06
CA TRP A 393 -15.81 -11.29 -11.11
C TRP A 393 -16.23 -12.25 -10.00
N PHE A 394 -17.05 -11.80 -9.04
CA PHE A 394 -17.65 -12.69 -8.05
C PHE A 394 -19.03 -13.25 -8.45
N TYR A 395 -19.78 -12.54 -9.30
CA TYR A 395 -21.16 -12.90 -9.65
C TYR A 395 -21.47 -13.02 -11.14
N ARG A 396 -20.57 -12.58 -12.05
CA ARG A 396 -20.69 -12.81 -13.49
C ARG A 396 -20.00 -14.12 -13.87
N PRO A 397 -20.73 -15.16 -14.33
CA PRO A 397 -20.15 -16.49 -14.61
C PRO A 397 -18.96 -16.46 -15.59
N GLU A 398 -18.98 -15.58 -16.58
CA GLU A 398 -17.93 -15.42 -17.58
C GLU A 398 -16.62 -14.88 -17.00
N LEU A 399 -16.68 -14.06 -15.95
CA LEU A 399 -15.50 -13.54 -15.24
C LEU A 399 -15.05 -14.48 -14.12
N LEU A 400 -16.00 -15.04 -13.38
CA LEU A 400 -15.72 -15.99 -12.29
C LEU A 400 -14.96 -17.22 -12.80
N ASN A 401 -15.35 -17.74 -13.96
CA ASN A 401 -14.77 -18.95 -14.54
C ASN A 401 -13.62 -18.69 -15.52
N ARG A 402 -13.15 -17.44 -15.64
CA ARG A 402 -12.05 -17.09 -16.53
C ARG A 402 -10.72 -17.72 -16.08
N ASP A 403 -9.93 -18.21 -17.02
CA ASP A 403 -8.54 -18.61 -16.78
C ASP A 403 -7.64 -17.35 -16.72
N GLY A 404 -6.85 -17.20 -15.66
CA GLY A 404 -6.06 -15.98 -15.38
C GLY A 404 -6.77 -14.93 -14.50
N PHE A 405 -6.13 -13.76 -14.37
CA PHE A 405 -6.61 -12.64 -13.55
C PHE A 405 -7.86 -11.96 -14.15
N PRO A 406 -9.02 -11.94 -13.46
CA PRO A 406 -10.25 -11.38 -14.01
C PRO A 406 -10.20 -9.89 -14.37
N TRP A 407 -9.42 -9.10 -13.62
CA TRP A 407 -9.25 -7.65 -13.82
C TRP A 407 -8.13 -7.27 -14.79
N SER A 408 -7.30 -8.23 -15.23
CA SER A 408 -6.16 -7.98 -16.13
C SER A 408 -6.06 -9.07 -17.17
N ALA A 409 -7.11 -9.16 -17.96
CA ALA A 409 -7.43 -10.26 -18.86
C ALA A 409 -6.62 -10.30 -20.17
N ASP A 410 -6.07 -9.16 -20.60
CA ASP A 410 -5.39 -9.01 -21.89
C ASP A 410 -4.02 -8.35 -21.72
N VAL A 411 -2.98 -9.16 -21.89
CA VAL A 411 -1.58 -8.72 -21.82
C VAL A 411 -1.09 -8.21 -23.19
N SER A 412 -1.79 -8.51 -24.28
CA SER A 412 -1.37 -8.16 -25.64
C SER A 412 -1.38 -6.65 -25.89
N ALA A 413 -2.33 -5.92 -25.28
CA ALA A 413 -2.38 -4.46 -25.31
C ALA A 413 -1.09 -3.83 -24.76
N ARG A 414 -0.43 -4.48 -23.80
CA ARG A 414 0.81 -4.01 -23.17
C ARG A 414 2.04 -4.34 -24.03
N ALA A 415 1.99 -5.47 -24.73
CA ALA A 415 3.02 -5.86 -25.69
C ALA A 415 3.05 -4.97 -26.95
N ALA A 416 1.93 -4.31 -27.29
CA ALA A 416 1.78 -3.53 -28.52
C ALA A 416 2.75 -2.35 -28.67
N PHE A 417 3.34 -1.87 -27.57
CA PHE A 417 4.30 -0.76 -27.56
C PHE A 417 5.77 -1.21 -27.45
N LEU A 418 6.02 -2.52 -27.37
CA LEU A 418 7.35 -3.09 -27.23
C LEU A 418 7.96 -3.40 -28.60
N SER A 419 9.28 -3.35 -28.72
CA SER A 419 9.97 -3.80 -29.92
C SER A 419 9.89 -5.32 -30.06
N GLY A 420 9.97 -5.83 -31.30
CA GLY A 420 9.94 -7.27 -31.59
C GLY A 420 10.97 -8.06 -30.78
N ASP A 421 12.20 -7.53 -30.67
CA ASP A 421 13.27 -8.15 -29.88
C ASP A 421 12.91 -8.33 -28.39
N VAL A 422 12.06 -7.47 -27.82
CA VAL A 422 11.61 -7.57 -26.42
C VAL A 422 10.44 -8.55 -26.31
N THR A 423 9.47 -8.48 -27.22
CA THR A 423 8.34 -9.41 -27.22
C THR A 423 8.74 -10.86 -27.49
N ASP A 424 9.80 -11.08 -28.29
CA ASP A 424 10.31 -12.42 -28.59
C ASP A 424 11.08 -13.03 -27.40
N ARG A 425 11.59 -12.19 -26.48
CA ARG A 425 12.33 -12.62 -25.29
C ARG A 425 11.45 -12.82 -24.06
N LEU A 426 10.31 -12.13 -23.97
CA LEU A 426 9.48 -12.09 -22.78
C LEU A 426 8.12 -12.80 -23.01
N ASP A 427 7.93 -13.96 -22.40
CA ASP A 427 6.64 -14.65 -22.37
C ASP A 427 5.70 -14.02 -21.34
N LEU A 428 5.14 -12.86 -21.68
CA LEU A 428 4.27 -12.10 -20.76
C LEU A 428 3.01 -12.89 -20.37
N ALA A 429 2.40 -13.58 -21.34
CA ALA A 429 1.17 -14.34 -21.12
C ALA A 429 1.42 -15.57 -20.26
N GLY A 430 2.48 -16.34 -20.55
CA GLY A 430 2.88 -17.50 -19.74
C GLY A 430 3.29 -17.10 -18.33
N TYR A 431 3.99 -15.99 -18.16
CA TYR A 431 4.35 -15.47 -16.83
C TYR A 431 3.11 -15.12 -16.00
N SER A 432 2.19 -14.32 -16.56
CA SER A 432 0.94 -13.93 -15.90
C SER A 432 0.10 -15.16 -15.51
N ARG A 433 -0.01 -16.14 -16.42
CA ARG A 433 -0.69 -17.42 -16.15
C ARG A 433 -0.03 -18.21 -15.03
N ALA A 434 1.30 -18.32 -15.02
CA ALA A 434 2.02 -19.06 -13.99
C ALA A 434 1.82 -18.46 -12.60
N ARG A 435 1.85 -17.12 -12.47
CA ARG A 435 1.60 -16.43 -11.19
C ARG A 435 0.16 -16.64 -10.70
N TYR A 436 -0.81 -16.60 -11.62
CA TYR A 436 -2.20 -16.92 -11.34
C TYR A 436 -2.36 -18.37 -10.82
N GLU A 437 -1.81 -19.34 -11.54
CA GLU A 437 -1.89 -20.76 -11.19
C GLU A 437 -1.24 -21.06 -9.83
N GLU A 438 -0.10 -20.46 -9.55
CA GLU A 438 0.58 -20.56 -8.24
C GLU A 438 -0.36 -20.10 -7.11
N THR A 439 -1.01 -18.95 -7.26
CA THR A 439 -1.93 -18.42 -6.23
C THR A 439 -3.18 -19.28 -6.07
N ILE A 440 -3.77 -19.74 -7.19
CA ILE A 440 -4.96 -20.60 -7.16
C ILE A 440 -4.62 -21.95 -6.52
N SER A 441 -3.42 -22.49 -6.76
CA SER A 441 -2.97 -23.74 -6.13
C SER A 441 -2.78 -23.60 -4.62
N ALA A 442 -2.30 -22.43 -4.16
CA ALA A 442 -2.13 -22.11 -2.76
C ALA A 442 -3.44 -21.73 -2.04
N SER A 443 -4.54 -21.50 -2.78
CA SER A 443 -5.80 -21.08 -2.16
C SER A 443 -6.37 -22.15 -1.21
N PRO A 444 -6.82 -21.76 0.00
CA PRO A 444 -7.41 -22.68 0.97
C PRO A 444 -8.58 -23.49 0.40
N LYS A 445 -8.64 -24.79 0.72
CA LYS A 445 -9.69 -25.71 0.24
C LYS A 445 -10.55 -26.20 1.39
N LEU A 446 -11.87 -26.26 1.18
CA LEU A 446 -12.82 -26.81 2.14
C LEU A 446 -13.35 -28.17 1.63
N PRO A 447 -13.12 -29.29 2.35
CA PRO A 447 -13.67 -30.59 1.96
C PRO A 447 -15.21 -30.57 1.92
N GLY A 448 -15.78 -31.13 0.85
CA GLY A 448 -17.24 -31.20 0.66
C GLY A 448 -17.87 -29.94 0.06
N GLU A 449 -17.08 -28.91 -0.25
CA GLU A 449 -17.55 -27.70 -0.92
C GLU A 449 -17.96 -27.97 -2.38
N SER A 450 -18.99 -27.29 -2.88
CA SER A 450 -19.40 -27.41 -4.29
C SER A 450 -18.31 -26.83 -5.21
N PRO A 451 -18.21 -27.28 -6.48
CA PRO A 451 -17.23 -26.72 -7.42
C PRO A 451 -17.33 -25.19 -7.58
N GLU A 452 -18.55 -24.65 -7.50
CA GLU A 452 -18.80 -23.21 -7.61
C GLU A 452 -18.32 -22.44 -6.37
N GLU A 453 -18.61 -22.91 -5.16
CA GLU A 453 -18.12 -22.28 -3.92
C GLU A 453 -16.60 -22.39 -3.82
N ALA A 454 -16.02 -23.54 -4.19
CA ALA A 454 -14.57 -23.72 -4.24
C ALA A 454 -13.90 -22.75 -5.23
N ARG A 455 -14.56 -22.49 -6.37
CA ARG A 455 -14.10 -21.49 -7.34
C ARG A 455 -14.19 -20.08 -6.78
N ARG A 456 -15.31 -19.70 -6.15
CA ARG A 456 -15.47 -18.39 -5.50
C ARG A 456 -14.45 -18.16 -4.39
N ARG A 457 -14.15 -19.18 -3.60
CA ARG A 457 -13.10 -19.14 -2.57
C ARG A 457 -11.73 -18.88 -3.18
N ALA A 458 -11.39 -19.60 -4.25
CA ALA A 458 -10.11 -19.41 -4.95
C ALA A 458 -10.00 -18.00 -5.56
N VAL A 459 -11.07 -17.50 -6.18
CA VAL A 459 -11.11 -16.12 -6.74
C VAL A 459 -11.08 -15.07 -5.62
N GLY A 460 -11.74 -15.28 -4.49
CA GLY A 460 -11.66 -14.40 -3.32
C GLY A 460 -10.26 -14.33 -2.73
N TYR A 461 -9.59 -15.48 -2.61
CA TYR A 461 -8.19 -15.53 -2.19
C TYR A 461 -7.26 -14.80 -3.17
N LEU A 462 -7.42 -15.05 -4.47
CA LEU A 462 -6.69 -14.33 -5.53
C LEU A 462 -6.92 -12.82 -5.44
N ASN A 463 -8.17 -12.40 -5.24
CA ASN A 463 -8.55 -10.99 -5.14
C ASN A 463 -7.90 -10.30 -3.93
N ILE A 464 -7.87 -10.96 -2.77
CA ILE A 464 -7.20 -10.45 -1.56
C ILE A 464 -5.68 -10.39 -1.72
N LYS A 465 -5.06 -11.40 -2.36
CA LYS A 465 -3.60 -11.48 -2.50
C LYS A 465 -3.03 -10.59 -3.61
N TRP A 466 -3.86 -10.11 -4.54
CA TRP A 466 -3.39 -9.33 -5.70
C TRP A 466 -4.08 -7.98 -5.83
N PHE A 467 -5.40 -7.99 -6.04
CA PHE A 467 -6.14 -6.77 -6.32
C PHE A 467 -6.20 -5.86 -5.08
N MET A 468 -6.56 -6.42 -3.93
CA MET A 468 -6.57 -5.71 -2.65
C MET A 468 -5.18 -5.15 -2.29
N GLN A 469 -4.12 -5.94 -2.49
CA GLN A 469 -2.74 -5.49 -2.25
C GLN A 469 -2.37 -4.29 -3.13
N THR A 470 -2.82 -4.28 -4.39
CA THR A 470 -2.56 -3.17 -5.32
C THR A 470 -3.24 -1.89 -4.85
N LEU A 471 -4.47 -1.97 -4.32
CA LEU A 471 -5.18 -0.82 -3.80
C LEU A 471 -4.60 -0.32 -2.48
N LEU A 472 -4.22 -1.23 -1.58
CA LEU A 472 -3.55 -0.91 -0.32
C LEU A 472 -2.20 -0.22 -0.56
N ASP A 473 -1.35 -0.76 -1.45
CA ASP A 473 -0.08 -0.13 -1.83
C ASP A 473 -0.35 1.25 -2.44
N ARG A 474 -1.29 1.37 -3.38
CA ARG A 474 -1.67 2.67 -3.96
C ARG A 474 -2.04 3.67 -2.87
N MET A 475 -3.00 3.34 -2.02
CA MET A 475 -3.50 4.23 -0.98
C MET A 475 -2.39 4.62 -0.01
N ASP A 476 -1.57 3.67 0.45
CA ASP A 476 -0.43 3.96 1.32
C ASP A 476 0.57 4.89 0.61
N ARG A 477 1.00 4.59 -0.61
CA ARG A 477 1.97 5.40 -1.35
C ARG A 477 1.48 6.83 -1.59
N THR A 478 0.25 7.00 -2.07
CA THR A 478 -0.28 8.33 -2.41
C THR A 478 -0.59 9.16 -1.16
N SER A 479 -1.17 8.55 -0.12
CA SER A 479 -1.49 9.26 1.14
C SER A 479 -0.21 9.61 1.91
N MET A 480 0.73 8.68 2.00
CA MET A 480 1.98 8.90 2.72
C MET A 480 2.93 9.83 1.99
N TYR A 481 2.87 9.95 0.66
CA TYR A 481 3.58 11.03 -0.05
C TYR A 481 3.16 12.43 0.38
N SER A 482 1.96 12.56 0.94
CA SER A 482 1.41 13.80 1.47
C SER A 482 1.45 13.90 2.99
N GLY A 483 2.06 12.94 3.70
CA GLY A 483 2.04 12.89 5.16
C GLY A 483 0.64 12.67 5.76
N LEU A 484 -0.23 11.93 5.07
CA LEU A 484 -1.57 11.56 5.52
C LEU A 484 -1.65 10.06 5.80
N GLU A 485 -1.97 9.67 7.03
CA GLU A 485 -2.21 8.27 7.39
C GLU A 485 -3.61 7.84 6.97
N ALA A 486 -3.70 6.98 5.95
CA ALA A 486 -4.94 6.29 5.61
C ALA A 486 -5.10 4.99 6.42
N ARG A 487 -6.25 4.86 7.08
CA ARG A 487 -6.71 3.69 7.83
C ARG A 487 -7.84 3.00 7.06
N VAL A 488 -7.83 1.68 7.04
CA VAL A 488 -8.71 0.83 6.23
C VAL A 488 -9.48 -0.16 7.11
N PRO A 489 -10.58 0.26 7.77
CA PRO A 489 -11.30 -0.57 8.74
C PRO A 489 -11.72 -1.95 8.23
N PHE A 490 -12.11 -2.05 6.96
CA PHE A 490 -12.53 -3.33 6.38
C PHE A 490 -11.38 -4.34 6.27
N ALA A 491 -10.12 -3.89 6.21
CA ALA A 491 -8.94 -4.76 6.21
C ALA A 491 -8.58 -5.32 7.61
N ASP A 492 -9.40 -5.09 8.64
CA ASP A 492 -9.25 -5.78 9.94
C ASP A 492 -9.29 -7.30 9.71
N HIS A 493 -8.25 -7.98 10.16
CA HIS A 493 -8.10 -9.42 9.95
C HIS A 493 -9.28 -10.25 10.47
N ARG A 494 -9.98 -9.78 11.51
CA ARG A 494 -11.15 -10.49 12.06
C ARG A 494 -12.33 -10.44 11.10
N ILE A 495 -12.49 -9.33 10.36
CA ILE A 495 -13.47 -9.24 9.26
C ILE A 495 -13.05 -10.16 8.13
N MET A 496 -11.78 -10.12 7.72
CA MET A 496 -11.26 -10.96 6.64
C MET A 496 -11.44 -12.46 6.92
N GLU A 497 -11.02 -12.92 8.10
CA GLU A 497 -11.11 -14.31 8.54
C GLU A 497 -12.55 -14.82 8.57
N TYR A 498 -13.47 -14.01 9.11
CA TYR A 498 -14.88 -14.36 9.21
C TYR A 498 -15.55 -14.39 7.84
N VAL A 499 -15.48 -13.28 7.08
CA VAL A 499 -16.18 -13.11 5.80
C VAL A 499 -15.64 -14.01 4.69
N PHE A 500 -14.36 -14.39 4.75
CA PHE A 500 -13.76 -15.35 3.82
C PHE A 500 -14.45 -16.72 3.89
N ASN A 501 -15.00 -17.09 5.04
CA ASN A 501 -15.68 -18.37 5.24
C ASN A 501 -17.20 -18.30 5.05
N VAL A 502 -17.79 -17.10 5.02
CA VAL A 502 -19.23 -16.92 4.79
C VAL A 502 -19.63 -17.42 3.38
N PRO A 503 -20.68 -18.26 3.26
CA PRO A 503 -21.19 -18.76 1.97
C PRO A 503 -21.59 -17.64 1.02
N TRP A 504 -21.37 -17.82 -0.27
CA TRP A 504 -21.70 -16.78 -1.26
C TRP A 504 -23.17 -16.37 -1.24
N SER A 505 -24.08 -17.33 -1.03
CA SER A 505 -25.52 -17.08 -0.98
C SER A 505 -25.94 -16.10 0.12
N MET A 506 -25.12 -15.92 1.17
CA MET A 506 -25.36 -14.91 2.19
C MET A 506 -24.83 -13.53 1.77
N LYS A 507 -23.75 -13.47 0.99
CA LYS A 507 -23.09 -12.23 0.53
C LYS A 507 -23.78 -11.59 -0.68
N TYR A 508 -24.44 -12.40 -1.50
CA TYR A 508 -25.10 -11.99 -2.74
C TYR A 508 -26.52 -12.55 -2.82
N GLN A 509 -27.52 -11.68 -2.66
CA GLN A 509 -28.93 -12.06 -2.68
C GLN A 509 -29.71 -11.20 -3.66
N ASN A 510 -30.68 -11.80 -4.35
CA ASN A 510 -31.61 -11.10 -5.26
C ASN A 510 -30.91 -10.24 -6.32
N GLY A 511 -29.72 -10.65 -6.76
CA GLY A 511 -28.93 -9.92 -7.77
C GLY A 511 -28.15 -8.73 -7.21
N VAL A 512 -28.10 -8.54 -5.90
CA VAL A 512 -27.45 -7.41 -5.23
C VAL A 512 -26.14 -7.85 -4.58
N GLU A 513 -25.06 -7.12 -4.87
CA GLU A 513 -23.77 -7.31 -4.23
C GLU A 513 -23.72 -6.75 -2.81
N LYS A 514 -22.89 -7.38 -1.97
CA LYS A 514 -22.65 -6.95 -0.58
C LYS A 514 -23.94 -6.90 0.26
N THR A 515 -24.92 -7.77 -0.01
CA THR A 515 -26.17 -7.83 0.76
C THR A 515 -25.90 -8.01 2.25
N LEU A 516 -24.98 -8.90 2.61
CA LEU A 516 -24.61 -9.12 4.01
C LEU A 516 -24.12 -7.85 4.71
N LEU A 517 -23.31 -7.03 4.02
CA LEU A 517 -22.81 -5.77 4.58
C LEU A 517 -23.93 -4.72 4.68
N ARG A 518 -24.79 -4.65 3.64
CA ARG A 518 -25.98 -3.78 3.60
C ARG A 518 -26.90 -4.08 4.79
N ASP A 519 -27.21 -5.35 5.03
CA ASP A 519 -28.09 -5.78 6.12
C ASP A 519 -27.43 -5.56 7.49
N ALA A 520 -26.14 -5.85 7.62
CA ALA A 520 -25.38 -5.64 8.86
C ALA A 520 -25.27 -4.16 9.28
N CYS A 521 -25.39 -3.24 8.33
CA CYS A 521 -25.28 -1.80 8.55
C CYS A 521 -26.58 -1.05 8.19
N ALA A 522 -27.71 -1.74 8.08
CA ALA A 522 -28.96 -1.16 7.62
C ALA A 522 -29.50 -0.05 8.55
N ASP A 523 -29.17 -0.10 9.84
CA ASP A 523 -29.55 0.91 10.82
C ASP A 523 -28.68 2.18 10.77
N LEU A 524 -27.56 2.16 10.02
CA LEU A 524 -26.61 3.28 9.94
C LEU A 524 -26.88 4.24 8.80
N LEU A 525 -27.58 3.80 7.76
CA LEU A 525 -27.70 4.53 6.50
C LEU A 525 -29.15 4.68 6.06
N PRO A 526 -29.52 5.80 5.42
CA PRO A 526 -30.77 5.94 4.68
C PRO A 526 -30.96 4.82 3.63
N ALA A 527 -32.21 4.42 3.39
CA ALA A 527 -32.55 3.33 2.48
C ALA A 527 -32.04 3.59 1.05
N GLU A 528 -32.02 4.84 0.61
CA GLU A 528 -31.54 5.27 -0.70
C GLU A 528 -30.05 4.92 -0.92
N LEU A 529 -29.23 4.98 0.13
CA LEU A 529 -27.81 4.61 0.08
C LEU A 529 -27.60 3.10 0.17
N LEU A 530 -28.44 2.42 0.97
CA LEU A 530 -28.39 0.96 1.11
C LEU A 530 -28.73 0.20 -0.18
N HIS A 531 -29.41 0.84 -1.14
CA HIS A 531 -29.74 0.23 -2.44
C HIS A 531 -28.93 0.79 -3.61
N ARG A 532 -27.98 1.70 -3.35
CA ARG A 532 -27.06 2.22 -4.38
C ARG A 532 -26.20 1.09 -4.94
N LYS A 533 -26.16 0.94 -6.26
CA LYS A 533 -25.23 0.02 -6.95
C LYS A 533 -23.78 0.49 -6.82
N LYS A 534 -22.84 -0.45 -6.75
CA LYS A 534 -21.40 -0.15 -6.70
C LYS A 534 -20.93 0.79 -7.83
N LYS A 535 -19.97 1.66 -7.48
CA LYS A 535 -19.22 2.53 -8.39
C LYS A 535 -17.73 2.61 -7.98
N PRO A 536 -16.76 2.46 -8.90
CA PRO A 536 -15.35 2.80 -8.66
C PRO A 536 -15.14 4.32 -8.51
N VAL A 537 -13.94 4.74 -8.07
CA VAL A 537 -13.53 6.15 -8.05
C VAL A 537 -13.57 6.73 -9.49
N PRO A 538 -13.93 8.00 -9.73
CA PRO A 538 -14.15 8.53 -11.09
C PRO A 538 -12.91 8.40 -12.01
N GLU A 539 -13.13 8.00 -13.27
CA GLU A 539 -12.09 7.78 -14.30
C GLU A 539 -12.30 8.63 -15.58
N ASP A 540 -13.09 9.70 -15.54
CA ASP A 540 -13.46 10.44 -16.75
C ASP A 540 -12.39 11.46 -17.20
N LEU A 541 -11.67 11.11 -18.27
CA LEU A 541 -10.81 12.02 -19.04
C LEU A 541 -11.56 12.64 -20.23
N PRO A 542 -11.69 13.97 -20.34
CA PRO A 542 -12.20 14.62 -21.54
C PRO A 542 -11.19 14.49 -22.72
N PRO A 543 -11.64 14.63 -23.99
CA PRO A 543 -10.89 14.25 -25.19
C PRO A 543 -9.48 14.89 -25.35
N GLY A 544 -9.23 16.06 -24.75
CA GLY A 544 -8.02 16.85 -24.97
C GLY A 544 -6.73 16.25 -24.39
N LEU A 545 -6.81 15.39 -23.36
CA LEU A 545 -5.61 14.82 -22.74
C LEU A 545 -4.99 13.69 -23.60
N ARG A 546 -5.80 13.04 -24.45
CA ARG A 546 -5.32 12.08 -25.46
C ARG A 546 -4.43 12.73 -26.53
N GLU A 547 -4.53 14.05 -26.71
CA GLU A 547 -3.73 14.81 -27.68
C GLU A 547 -2.48 15.42 -27.04
N ALA A 548 -2.55 15.87 -25.78
CA ALA A 548 -1.40 16.42 -25.04
C ALA A 548 -0.30 15.38 -24.79
N SER A 549 -0.66 14.11 -24.56
CA SER A 549 0.29 13.00 -24.40
C SER A 549 1.00 12.60 -25.71
N ARG A 550 0.52 13.08 -26.86
CA ARG A 550 1.10 12.80 -28.19
C ARG A 550 2.12 13.85 -28.64
N GLY A 551 2.24 14.99 -27.94
CA GLY A 551 2.90 16.19 -28.48
C GLY A 551 4.06 16.78 -27.67
N SER A 552 4.36 16.29 -26.46
CA SER A 552 5.39 16.92 -25.61
C SER A 552 6.69 16.11 -25.59
N PRO A 553 7.80 16.62 -26.16
CA PRO A 553 9.12 16.06 -25.84
C PRO A 553 9.38 16.25 -24.34
N ALA A 554 9.94 15.23 -23.68
CA ALA A 554 10.34 15.31 -22.28
C ALA A 554 11.21 16.56 -22.05
N PRO A 555 11.00 17.32 -20.97
CA PRO A 555 11.87 18.45 -20.66
C PRO A 555 13.31 17.93 -20.47
N ASP A 556 14.21 18.51 -21.23
CA ASP A 556 15.64 18.20 -21.23
C ASP A 556 16.22 18.61 -19.87
N HIS A 557 16.33 17.66 -18.94
CA HIS A 557 16.95 17.89 -17.64
C HIS A 557 18.46 18.10 -17.83
N LYS A 558 18.85 19.34 -18.13
CA LYS A 558 20.22 19.80 -17.94
C LYS A 558 20.57 19.67 -16.46
N ARG A 559 21.41 18.68 -16.14
CA ARG A 559 22.14 18.59 -14.86
C ARG A 559 22.71 19.96 -14.55
N SER A 560 22.26 20.57 -13.46
CA SER A 560 22.90 21.74 -12.88
C SER A 560 24.28 21.32 -12.37
N GLU A 561 25.34 21.69 -13.09
CA GLU A 561 26.69 21.70 -12.55
C GLU A 561 26.70 22.67 -11.36
N ARG A 562 26.95 22.13 -10.16
CA ARG A 562 27.23 22.94 -8.97
C ARG A 562 28.50 23.73 -9.24
N ALA A 563 28.38 25.06 -9.15
CA ALA A 563 29.50 25.99 -9.18
C ALA A 563 30.50 25.66 -8.06
N GLY A 564 31.66 25.14 -8.45
CA GLY A 564 32.87 25.12 -7.63
C GLY A 564 33.63 26.44 -7.78
N LEU A 565 34.09 26.99 -6.66
CA LEU A 565 34.95 28.17 -6.56
C LEU A 565 36.29 27.98 -7.33
N PRO A 566 36.96 29.08 -7.74
CA PRO A 566 38.00 29.03 -8.76
C PRO A 566 39.37 28.62 -8.18
N ALA A 567 40.05 27.68 -8.85
CA ALA A 567 41.47 27.44 -8.67
C ALA A 567 42.20 27.51 -10.01
N ASP A 568 43.02 28.56 -10.09
CA ASP A 568 44.24 28.81 -10.86
C ASP A 568 44.64 27.93 -12.06
N ARG A 569 45.00 28.61 -13.16
CA ARG A 569 45.54 28.02 -14.40
C ARG A 569 47.06 27.89 -14.30
N SER A 570 47.61 26.69 -14.45
CA SER A 570 48.89 26.54 -15.16
C SER A 570 49.17 25.15 -15.78
N LYS A 571 49.61 25.19 -17.04
CA LYS A 571 50.61 24.34 -17.74
C LYS A 571 50.30 22.89 -18.19
N LYS A 572 50.31 22.76 -19.53
CA LYS A 572 51.15 21.90 -20.40
C LYS A 572 51.13 20.35 -20.26
N SER A 573 50.62 19.74 -21.33
CA SER A 573 51.33 18.84 -22.29
C SER A 573 51.27 17.30 -22.16
N GLN A 574 51.08 16.70 -23.35
CA GLN A 574 51.49 15.38 -23.88
C GLN A 574 50.64 14.11 -23.61
N GLY A 575 50.41 13.35 -24.70
CA GLY A 575 50.43 11.87 -24.67
C GLY A 575 49.16 11.11 -25.06
N ILE A 576 49.07 10.68 -26.32
CA ILE A 576 48.17 9.67 -26.94
C ILE A 576 48.58 8.24 -26.43
N PRO A 577 47.75 7.15 -26.35
CA PRO A 577 46.84 6.65 -27.40
C PRO A 577 45.46 6.07 -27.04
N ARG A 578 44.63 6.07 -28.10
CA ARG A 578 43.33 5.42 -28.27
C ARG A 578 43.38 3.89 -28.15
N ARG A 579 42.33 3.28 -27.58
CA ARG A 579 41.75 2.01 -28.06
C ARG A 579 40.27 1.86 -27.67
N SER A 580 39.46 1.62 -28.71
CA SER A 580 38.16 0.91 -28.77
C SER A 580 37.06 1.22 -27.74
N GLN A 581 36.08 2.03 -28.15
CA GLN A 581 34.68 1.86 -27.75
C GLN A 581 33.83 1.73 -29.01
N GLY A 582 33.13 0.59 -29.14
CA GLY A 582 32.07 0.41 -30.13
C GLY A 582 30.85 1.21 -29.69
N ALA A 583 30.54 2.26 -30.44
CA ALA A 583 29.29 3.00 -30.29
C ALA A 583 28.24 2.33 -31.18
N TRP A 584 27.20 1.77 -30.55
CA TRP A 584 25.95 1.45 -31.24
C TRP A 584 25.19 2.77 -31.48
N GLN A 585 25.32 3.32 -32.69
CA GLN A 585 24.41 4.34 -33.20
C GLN A 585 23.20 3.65 -33.83
N THR A 586 22.05 3.68 -33.16
CA THR A 586 20.79 3.26 -33.78
C THR A 586 20.30 4.37 -34.70
N VAL A 587 20.36 4.09 -36.00
CA VAL A 587 19.82 4.91 -37.08
C VAL A 587 18.32 4.70 -37.13
N VAL A 588 17.53 5.73 -36.79
CA VAL A 588 16.08 5.76 -37.05
C VAL A 588 15.89 6.01 -38.54
N ARG A 589 15.49 4.98 -39.31
CA ARG A 589 14.97 5.16 -40.67
C ARG A 589 13.47 5.43 -40.60
N SER A 590 13.04 6.60 -41.09
CA SER A 590 11.65 6.86 -41.42
C SER A 590 11.30 6.20 -42.75
N ALA A 591 10.23 5.41 -42.79
CA ALA A 591 9.58 5.03 -44.05
C ALA A 591 8.05 4.91 -43.86
N HIS A 592 7.37 5.88 -44.46
CA HIS A 592 6.01 5.86 -45.03
C HIS A 592 4.79 5.37 -44.21
N GLY A 593 3.93 6.34 -43.89
CA GLY A 593 2.68 6.47 -44.67
C GLY A 593 1.47 5.67 -44.18
N GLY A 594 1.04 5.92 -42.94
CA GLY A 594 -0.27 5.51 -42.44
C GLY A 594 -0.42 5.99 -41.00
N THR A 595 -1.30 6.95 -40.76
CA THR A 595 -1.50 7.57 -39.44
C THR A 595 -2.10 6.55 -38.46
N PRO A 596 -1.39 6.09 -37.41
CA PRO A 596 -2.01 5.26 -36.39
C PRO A 596 -2.60 6.18 -35.31
N ALA A 597 -3.87 5.98 -34.98
CA ALA A 597 -4.49 6.61 -33.83
C ALA A 597 -3.87 6.03 -32.54
N TYR A 598 -3.03 6.81 -31.85
CA TYR A 598 -2.45 6.43 -30.56
C TYR A 598 -3.48 6.59 -29.43
N GLY A 599 -4.32 5.58 -29.22
CA GLY A 599 -5.21 5.52 -28.06
C GLY A 599 -4.45 5.04 -26.82
N ILE A 600 -4.56 5.77 -25.71
CA ILE A 600 -4.34 5.21 -24.38
C ILE A 600 -5.55 4.31 -24.13
N PHE A 601 -5.32 2.99 -24.14
CA PHE A 601 -6.35 1.99 -23.95
C PHE A 601 -6.25 1.41 -22.54
N TYR A 602 -7.16 1.83 -21.67
CA TYR A 602 -7.72 0.91 -20.70
C TYR A 602 -8.70 0.00 -21.44
N PRO A 603 -8.72 -1.31 -21.18
CA PRO A 603 -9.69 -2.20 -21.81
C PRO A 603 -11.09 -1.80 -21.32
N ALA A 604 -11.85 -1.16 -22.21
CA ALA A 604 -13.29 -1.35 -22.20
C ALA A 604 -13.52 -2.86 -22.37
N GLN A 605 -14.07 -3.50 -21.34
CA GLN A 605 -14.66 -4.84 -21.47
C GLN A 605 -16.16 -4.70 -21.69
#